data_AF-A0AAN8BDI7-F1
#
_entry.id   AF-A0AAN8BDI7-F1
#
_cell.length_a   1.000
_cell.length_b   1.000
_cell.length_c   1.000
_cell.angle_alpha   90.00
_cell.angle_beta   90.00
_cell.angle_gamma   90.00
#
_symmetry.space_group_name_H-M   'P 1'
#
loop_
_entity.id
_entity.type
_entity.pdbx_description
1 polymer ?
#
loop_
_entity_poly.entity_id
_entity_poly.type
_entity_poly.pdbx_seq_one_letter_code
_entity_poly.pdbx_strand_id
1 'polypeptide(L)' 'MGDSGGLHLCTWRKESARRIYLGLLVLLHLVVLSEASSVSKSCEKSCFSGKCMNGSCVCEHGWVGDQCQHCQGRFK' A
#
# COMPACT_ATOMS: atom_id res chain seq x y z
N MET A 1 26.56 -40.27 34.38
CA MET A 1 25.36 -39.73 33.71
C MET A 1 25.37 -38.22 33.90
N GLY A 2 25.57 -37.45 32.83
CA GLY A 2 25.58 -35.99 32.87
C GLY A 2 24.73 -35.46 31.72
N ASP A 3 23.54 -34.96 32.06
CA ASP A 3 22.49 -34.47 31.17
C ASP A 3 22.86 -33.15 30.48
N SER A 4 23.70 -33.21 29.44
CA SER A 4 24.01 -32.05 28.59
C SER A 4 23.08 -31.89 27.38
N GLY A 5 22.09 -32.77 27.21
CA GLY A 5 21.17 -32.77 26.06
C GLY A 5 19.99 -31.79 26.16
N GLY A 6 19.63 -31.34 27.36
CA GLY A 6 18.42 -30.53 27.58
C GLY A 6 18.54 -29.06 27.21
N LEU A 7 19.74 -28.48 27.34
CA LEU A 7 19.94 -27.03 27.15
C LEU A 7 20.00 -26.63 25.66
N HIS A 8 20.52 -27.51 24.80
CA HIS A 8 20.69 -27.25 23.37
C HIS A 8 19.37 -27.32 22.58
N LEU A 9 18.42 -28.19 23.00
CA LEU A 9 17.08 -28.23 22.39
C LEU A 9 16.22 -27.02 22.76
N CYS A 10 16.41 -26.47 23.96
CA CYS A 10 15.66 -25.31 24.44
C CYS A 10 16.09 -24.00 23.75
N THR A 11 17.39 -23.85 23.44
CA THR A 11 17.91 -22.68 22.71
C THR A 11 17.54 -22.72 21.23
N TRP A 12 17.52 -23.91 20.60
CA TRP A 12 17.08 -24.08 19.21
C TRP A 12 15.61 -23.68 19.03
N ARG A 13 14.72 -24.11 19.94
CA ARG A 13 13.29 -23.73 19.94
C ARG A 13 13.08 -22.21 20.08
N LYS A 14 13.95 -21.52 20.83
CA LYS A 14 13.89 -20.08 21.11
C LYS A 14 14.48 -19.24 19.97
N GLU A 15 15.56 -19.72 19.34
CA GLU A 15 16.20 -19.08 18.18
C GLU A 15 15.27 -19.13 16.96
N SER A 16 14.60 -20.26 16.74
CA SER A 16 13.56 -20.41 15.72
C SER A 16 12.38 -19.46 15.96
N ALA A 17 11.90 -19.35 17.19
CA ALA A 17 10.81 -18.43 17.53
C ALA A 17 11.21 -16.96 17.33
N ARG A 18 12.46 -16.59 17.64
CA ARG A 18 12.97 -15.23 17.45
C ARG A 18 13.08 -14.88 15.96
N ARG A 19 13.55 -15.81 15.14
CA ARG A 19 13.60 -15.66 13.67
C ARG A 19 12.20 -15.54 13.06
N ILE A 20 11.26 -16.37 13.52
CA ILE A 20 9.86 -16.30 13.08
C ILE A 20 9.25 -14.95 13.49
N TYR A 21 9.47 -14.51 14.73
CA TYR A 21 8.98 -13.22 15.22
C TYR A 21 9.57 -12.03 14.45
N LEU A 22 10.89 -12.03 14.20
CA LEU A 22 11.55 -11.02 13.38
C LEU A 22 11.02 -11.03 11.93
N GLY A 23 10.81 -12.20 11.35
CA GLY A 23 10.20 -12.35 10.03
C GLY A 23 8.78 -11.78 9.98
N LEU A 24 7.94 -12.10 10.97
CA LEU A 24 6.59 -11.56 11.10
C LEU A 24 6.58 -10.04 11.27
N LEU A 25 7.48 -9.49 12.09
CA LEU A 25 7.67 -8.04 12.26
C LEU A 25 8.02 -7.36 10.94
N VAL A 26 9.01 -7.89 10.20
CA VAL A 26 9.42 -7.34 8.91
C VAL A 26 8.28 -7.41 7.90
N LEU A 27 7.55 -8.53 7.82
CA LEU A 27 6.38 -8.65 6.95
C LEU A 27 5.28 -7.65 7.31
N LEU A 28 4.98 -7.49 8.60
CA LEU A 28 3.99 -6.51 9.07
C LEU A 28 4.43 -5.08 8.72
N HIS A 29 5.70 -4.74 8.93
CA HIS A 29 6.27 -3.45 8.53
C HIS A 29 6.18 -3.22 7.02
N LEU A 30 6.48 -4.23 6.19
CA LEU A 30 6.36 -4.13 4.73
C LEU A 30 4.91 -3.94 4.28
N VAL A 31 3.95 -4.63 4.90
CA VAL A 31 2.51 -4.45 4.63
C VAL A 31 2.06 -3.05 5.04
N VAL A 32 2.44 -2.57 6.22
CA VAL A 32 2.13 -1.20 6.68
C VAL A 32 2.80 -0.14 5.79
N LEU A 33 4.01 -0.40 5.29
CA LEU A 33 4.67 0.50 4.35
C LEU A 33 4.03 0.46 2.95
N SER A 34 3.45 -0.69 2.56
CA SER A 34 2.64 -0.81 1.34
C SER A 34 1.34 -0.03 1.45
N GLU A 35 0.75 0.06 2.65
CA GLU A 35 -0.44 0.88 2.92
C GLU A 35 -0.10 2.38 2.86
N ALA A 36 1.11 2.77 3.31
CA ALA A 36 1.63 4.14 3.11
C ALA A 36 1.94 4.47 1.63
N SER A 37 2.10 3.44 0.79
CA SER A 37 2.23 3.59 -0.67
C SER A 37 0.87 3.48 -1.38
N SER A 38 -0.15 2.98 -0.68
CA SER A 38 -1.51 3.00 -1.19
C SER A 38 -2.02 4.43 -1.14
N VAL A 39 -2.34 4.97 -2.32
CA VAL A 39 -2.97 6.28 -2.49
C VAL A 39 -2.01 7.47 -2.51
N SER A 40 -0.87 7.30 -3.17
CA SER A 40 -0.57 8.24 -4.27
C SER A 40 -1.40 7.86 -5.51
N LYS A 41 -2.72 7.72 -5.36
CA LYS A 41 -3.65 7.75 -6.49
C LYS A 41 -3.75 9.21 -6.95
N SER A 42 -2.66 9.96 -7.04
CA SER A 42 -2.70 11.27 -7.67
C SER A 42 -2.91 10.99 -9.16
N CYS A 43 -4.17 10.86 -9.53
CA CYS A 43 -4.72 10.51 -10.83
C CYS A 43 -3.67 9.83 -11.71
N GLU A 44 -3.56 8.49 -11.61
CA GLU A 44 -2.58 7.68 -12.37
C GLU A 44 -2.57 8.01 -13.87
N LYS A 45 -3.68 8.59 -14.36
CA LYS A 45 -3.74 9.33 -15.61
C LYS A 45 -4.10 10.79 -15.35
N SER A 46 -3.44 11.71 -16.04
CA SER A 46 -3.71 13.15 -15.93
C SER A 46 -5.13 13.50 -16.39
N CYS A 47 -5.86 14.28 -15.59
CA CYS A 47 -7.15 14.83 -16.01
C CYS A 47 -6.97 15.74 -17.23
N PHE A 48 -7.71 15.51 -18.31
CA PHE A 48 -7.53 16.24 -19.57
C PHE A 48 -7.95 17.71 -19.46
N SER A 49 -9.16 17.95 -18.95
CA SER A 49 -9.71 19.29 -18.71
C SER A 49 -10.34 19.35 -17.32
N GLY A 50 -9.49 19.33 -16.30
CA GLY A 50 -9.89 19.29 -14.91
C GLY A 50 -8.72 19.28 -13.95
N LYS A 51 -9.01 19.31 -12.65
CA LYS A 51 -8.01 19.24 -11.58
C LYS A 51 -8.10 17.91 -10.87
N CYS A 52 -6.94 17.30 -10.60
CA CYS A 52 -6.88 16.10 -9.76
C CYS A 52 -6.99 16.49 -8.29
N MET A 53 -8.01 16.01 -7.60
CA MET A 53 -8.26 16.28 -6.19
C MET A 53 -8.57 14.96 -5.47
N ASN A 54 -7.78 14.61 -4.43
CA ASN A 54 -7.96 13.39 -3.64
C ASN A 54 -8.07 12.10 -4.48
N GLY A 55 -7.41 12.07 -5.65
CA GLY A 55 -7.42 10.94 -6.58
C GLY A 55 -8.66 10.79 -7.45
N SER A 56 -9.50 11.82 -7.53
CA SER A 56 -10.58 11.93 -8.51
C SER A 56 -10.36 13.17 -9.39
N CYS A 57 -10.71 13.06 -10.68
CA CYS A 57 -10.72 14.21 -11.58
C CYS A 57 -11.98 15.06 -11.35
N VAL A 58 -11.78 16.34 -11.09
CA VAL A 58 -12.83 17.35 -11.04
C VAL A 58 -12.80 18.12 -12.35
N CYS A 59 -13.80 17.89 -13.21
CA CYS A 59 -13.83 18.45 -14.55
C CYS A 59 -14.20 19.93 -14.60
N GLU A 60 -13.60 20.64 -15.54
CA GLU A 60 -14.01 22.00 -15.87
C GLU A 60 -15.40 22.00 -16.53
N HIS A 61 -16.05 23.16 -16.51
CA HIS A 61 -17.35 23.35 -17.13
C HIS A 61 -17.31 22.87 -18.59
N GLY A 62 -18.14 21.87 -18.90
CA GLY A 62 -18.37 21.36 -20.25
C GLY A 62 -17.67 20.05 -20.53
N TRP A 63 -16.81 19.64 -19.61
CA TRP A 63 -16.06 18.41 -19.71
C TRP A 63 -16.64 17.37 -18.75
N VAL A 64 -16.70 16.12 -19.20
CA VAL A 64 -17.26 15.00 -18.47
C VAL A 64 -16.45 13.72 -18.75
N GLY A 65 -16.71 12.68 -17.96
CA GLY A 65 -15.99 11.40 -17.99
C GLY A 65 -14.91 11.30 -16.92
N ASP A 66 -14.43 10.09 -16.68
CA ASP A 66 -13.51 9.78 -15.57
C ASP A 66 -12.21 10.59 -15.58
N GLN A 67 -11.77 11.06 -16.75
CA GLN A 67 -10.60 11.91 -16.95
C GLN A 67 -10.97 13.26 -17.60
N CYS A 68 -12.24 13.65 -17.59
CA CYS A 68 -12.72 14.88 -18.23
C CYS A 68 -12.39 14.92 -19.73
N GLN A 69 -12.45 13.76 -20.39
CA GLN A 69 -12.03 13.58 -21.78
C GLN A 69 -13.15 13.85 -22.80
N HIS A 70 -14.41 13.95 -22.36
CA HIS A 70 -15.55 14.23 -23.23
C HIS A 70 -16.02 15.67 -23.05
N CYS A 71 -16.01 16.45 -24.13
CA CYS A 71 -16.70 17.73 -24.16
C CYS A 71 -18.19 17.48 -24.43
N GLN A 72 -19.07 17.79 -23.48
CA GLN A 72 -20.52 17.62 -23.64
C GLN A 72 -21.18 18.80 -24.39
N GLY A 73 -20.45 19.89 -24.61
CA GLY A 73 -20.84 20.96 -25.55
C GLY A 73 -22.18 21.64 -25.28
N ARG A 74 -22.73 21.55 -24.07
CA ARG A 74 -24.08 22.04 -23.75
C ARG A 74 -24.04 23.28 -22.87
N PHE A 75 -23.37 24.32 -23.37
CA PHE A 75 -23.51 25.67 -22.83
C PHE A 75 -24.35 26.50 -23.77
N LYS A 76 -25.39 27.11 -23.20
CA LYS A 76 -26.34 28.00 -23.85
C LYS A 76 -26.26 29.34 -23.13
#